data_AF-A0A1V5HNE0-F1
#
_entry.id   AF-A0A1V5HNE0-F1
#
_cell.length_a   1.000
_cell.length_b   1.000
_cell.length_c   1.000
_cell.angle_alpha   90.00
_cell.angle_beta   90.00
_cell.angle_gamma   90.00
#
_symmetry.space_group_name_H-M   'P 1'
#
loop_
_entity.id
_entity.type
_entity.pdbx_description
1 polymer ?
#
loop_
_entity_poly.entity_id
_entity_poly.type
_entity_poly.pdbx_seq_one_letter_code
_entity_poly.pdbx_strand_id
1 'polypeptide(L)' 'MEWKEPEFLLKDVATASLLFTKDGKYLSSPLKNGARLFSFSLGAKDLESLKQIDLAAKLSLNSYKGRTSLDVIVEKA' A
#
# COMPACT_ATOMS: atom_id res chain seq x y z
N MET A 1 6.53 26.88 -10.76
CA MET A 1 5.56 25.80 -11.04
C MET A 1 6.06 24.59 -10.27
N GLU A 2 5.42 24.25 -9.16
CA GLU A 2 5.83 23.09 -8.35
C GLU A 2 5.28 21.82 -9.00
N TRP A 3 6.16 20.89 -9.33
CA TRP A 3 5.77 19.57 -9.81
C TRP A 3 5.23 18.80 -8.61
N LYS A 4 3.92 18.53 -8.62
CA LYS A 4 3.30 17.66 -7.64
C LYS A 4 3.75 16.22 -7.89
N GLU A 5 3.97 15.49 -6.80
CA GLU A 5 4.22 14.06 -6.87
C GLU A 5 3.07 13.35 -7.62
N PRO A 6 3.37 12.40 -8.52
CA PRO A 6 2.32 11.67 -9.23
C PRO A 6 1.53 10.79 -8.27
N GLU A 7 0.22 10.79 -8.47
CA GLU A 7 -0.72 9.90 -7.79
C GLU A 7 -1.26 8.88 -8.80
N PHE A 8 -1.34 7.63 -8.38
CA PHE A 8 -1.82 6.51 -9.19
C PHE A 8 -3.10 5.94 -8.56
N LEU A 9 -4.01 5.45 -9.39
CA LEU A 9 -5.20 4.75 -8.93
C LEU A 9 -5.05 3.25 -9.20
N LEU A 10 -5.10 2.45 -8.14
CA LEU A 10 -5.22 1.00 -8.23
C LEU A 10 -6.70 0.64 -8.05
N LYS A 11 -7.35 0.22 -9.14
CA LYS A 11 -8.78 -0.11 -9.12
C LYS A 11 -9.04 -1.57 -8.78
N ASP A 12 -10.19 -1.79 -8.14
CA ASP A 12 -10.81 -3.10 -7.92
C ASP A 12 -9.86 -4.12 -7.26
N VAL A 13 -8.99 -3.65 -6.36
CA VAL A 13 -7.98 -4.47 -5.69
C VAL A 13 -8.70 -5.46 -4.78
N ALA A 14 -8.53 -6.75 -5.05
CA ALA A 14 -9.13 -7.81 -4.24
C ALA A 14 -8.55 -7.78 -2.82
N THR A 15 -9.39 -7.49 -1.82
CA THR A 15 -8.96 -7.36 -0.41
C THR A 15 -8.38 -8.66 0.13
N ALA A 16 -8.86 -9.80 -0.36
CA ALA A 16 -8.34 -11.13 -0.02
C ALA A 16 -6.88 -11.36 -0.45
N SER A 17 -6.34 -10.55 -1.37
CA SER A 17 -4.94 -10.61 -1.81
C SER A 17 -4.00 -9.73 -0.99
N LEU A 18 -4.55 -8.92 -0.08
CA LEU A 18 -3.78 -7.99 0.75
C LEU A 18 -3.30 -8.68 2.02
N LEU A 19 -2.04 -8.45 2.37
CA LEU A 19 -1.44 -8.91 3.63
C LEU A 19 -1.25 -7.73 4.58
N PHE A 20 -1.43 -7.99 5.86
CA PHE A 20 -1.33 -6.99 6.92
C PHE A 20 -0.14 -7.30 7.84
N THR A 21 0.26 -6.32 8.65
CA THR A 21 1.19 -6.54 9.74
C THR A 21 0.66 -7.59 10.71
N LYS A 22 1.55 -8.19 11.51
CA LYS A 22 1.19 -9.30 12.43
C LYS A 22 0.06 -8.94 13.41
N ASP A 23 -0.05 -7.67 13.80
CA ASP A 23 -1.10 -7.13 14.66
C ASP A 23 -2.36 -6.70 13.89
N GLY A 24 -2.36 -6.83 12.55
CA GLY A 24 -3.45 -6.44 11.66
C GLY A 24 -3.65 -4.93 11.55
N LYS A 25 -2.76 -4.11 12.13
CA LYS A 25 -2.96 -2.66 12.24
C LYS A 25 -2.70 -1.91 10.93
N TYR A 26 -1.78 -2.42 10.11
CA TYR A 26 -1.34 -1.75 8.89
C TYR A 26 -1.34 -2.72 7.71
N LEU A 27 -1.67 -2.22 6.53
CA LEU A 27 -1.48 -2.91 5.27
C LEU A 27 0.02 -2.99 4.98
N SER A 28 0.52 -4.19 4.71
CA SER A 28 1.91 -4.45 4.38
C SER A 28 2.00 -5.66 3.45
N SER A 29 1.55 -5.48 2.21
CA SER A 29 1.50 -6.54 1.21
C SER A 29 2.75 -6.54 0.33
N PRO A 30 3.53 -7.63 0.25
CA PRO A 30 4.69 -7.69 -0.63
C PRO A 30 4.25 -7.69 -2.10
N LEU A 31 4.99 -6.94 -2.92
CA LEU A 31 4.88 -6.97 -4.37
C LEU A 31 6.12 -7.67 -4.96
N LYS A 32 6.14 -7.82 -6.30
CA LYS A 32 7.32 -8.36 -7.00
C LYS A 32 8.53 -7.44 -6.83
N ASN A 33 9.73 -8.00 -7.03
CA ASN A 33 11.00 -7.26 -7.06
C ASN A 33 11.33 -6.50 -5.78
N GLY A 34 10.86 -6.98 -4.62
CA GLY A 34 11.15 -6.38 -3.32
C GLY A 34 10.39 -5.08 -3.04
N ALA A 35 9.42 -4.73 -3.87
CA ALA A 35 8.50 -3.63 -3.58
C ALA A 35 7.43 -4.07 -2.56
N ARG A 36 6.78 -3.10 -1.93
CA ARG A 36 5.72 -3.35 -0.94
C ARG A 36 4.58 -2.35 -1.08
N LEU A 37 3.35 -2.84 -1.07
CA LEU A 37 2.15 -2.04 -0.90
C LEU A 37 1.92 -1.78 0.58
N PHE A 38 1.88 -0.52 1.00
CA PHE A 38 1.88 -0.16 2.41
C PHE A 38 0.88 0.95 2.75
N SER A 39 0.17 0.83 3.87
CA SER A 39 -0.70 1.89 4.39
C SER A 39 -0.63 1.96 5.92
N PHE A 40 -0.56 3.16 6.47
CA PHE A 40 -0.69 3.40 7.91
C PHE A 40 -2.15 3.52 8.38
N SER A 41 -3.07 3.78 7.46
CA SER A 41 -4.49 4.06 7.75
C SER A 41 -5.40 2.87 7.50
N LEU A 42 -4.97 1.90 6.69
CA LEU A 42 -5.74 0.70 6.36
C LEU A 42 -5.21 -0.49 7.15
N GLY A 43 -6.02 -1.00 8.08
CA GLY A 43 -5.81 -2.26 8.78
C GLY A 43 -6.73 -3.38 8.27
N ALA A 44 -6.54 -4.58 8.81
CA ALA A 44 -7.34 -5.76 8.44
C ALA A 44 -8.84 -5.52 8.68
N LYS A 45 -9.18 -4.94 9.84
CA LYS A 45 -10.57 -4.66 10.25
C LYS A 45 -11.29 -3.70 9.31
N ASP A 46 -10.56 -2.76 8.70
CA ASP A 46 -11.14 -1.78 7.77
C ASP A 46 -11.59 -2.44 6.47
N LEU A 47 -11.04 -3.61 6.13
CA LEU A 47 -11.25 -4.31 4.86
C LEU A 47 -11.99 -5.65 5.01
N GLU A 48 -12.28 -6.11 6.22
CA GLU A 48 -12.93 -7.42 6.50
C GLU A 48 -14.26 -7.61 5.76
N SER A 49 -15.05 -6.55 5.59
CA SER A 49 -16.38 -6.61 4.94
C SER A 49 -16.35 -6.32 3.44
N LEU A 50 -15.19 -5.93 2.89
CA LEU A 50 -15.04 -5.53 1.50
C LEU A 50 -14.43 -6.68 0.71
N LYS A 51 -14.95 -6.92 -0.51
CA LYS A 51 -14.32 -7.88 -1.45
C LYS A 51 -13.25 -7.21 -2.32
N GLN A 52 -13.44 -5.93 -2.60
CA GLN A 52 -12.59 -5.11 -3.45
C GLN A 52 -12.47 -3.70 -2.88
N ILE A 53 -11.39 -3.00 -3.22
CA ILE A 53 -11.13 -1.61 -2.82
C ILE A 53 -10.35 -0.88 -3.92
N ASP A 54 -10.68 0.40 -4.12
CA ASP A 54 -9.87 1.32 -4.91
C ASP A 54 -8.87 2.02 -3.99
N LEU A 55 -7.61 2.09 -4.43
CA LEU A 55 -6.51 2.66 -3.66
C LEU A 55 -5.82 3.79 -4.42
N ALA A 56 -5.70 4.94 -3.76
CA ALA A 56 -4.85 6.03 -4.21
C ALA A 56 -3.41 5.73 -3.78
N ALA A 57 -2.46 5.77 -4.71
CA ALA A 57 -1.11 5.27 -4.53
C ALA A 57 -0.06 6.34 -4.87
N LYS A 58 1.01 6.37 -4.06
CA LYS A 58 2.22 7.17 -4.28
C LYS A 58 3.46 6.28 -4.24
N LEU A 59 4.49 6.67 -4.96
CA LEU A 59 5.74 5.91 -5.04
C LEU A 59 6.78 6.54 -4.12
N SER A 60 7.13 5.82 -3.06
CA SER A 60 8.14 6.26 -2.09
C SER A 60 9.37 5.38 -2.14
N LEU A 61 10.55 5.99 -2.19
CA LEU A 61 11.79 5.27 -1.97
C LEU A 61 11.94 4.97 -0.49
N ASN A 62 12.16 3.70 -0.14
CA ASN A 62 12.43 3.29 1.23
C ASN A 62 13.89 2.82 1.34
N SER A 63 14.60 3.36 2.33
CA SER A 63 16.00 3.03 2.61
C SER A 63 16.12 2.56 4.06
N TYR A 64 16.34 1.26 4.24
CA TYR A 64 16.42 0.66 5.57
C TYR A 64 17.54 -0.38 5.65
N LYS A 65 18.40 -0.27 6.66
CA LYS A 65 19.55 -1.16 6.91
C LYS A 65 20.42 -1.39 5.65
N GLY A 66 20.71 -0.32 4.91
CA GLY A 66 21.53 -0.37 3.70
C GLY A 66 20.84 -1.02 2.49
N ARG A 67 19.55 -1.34 2.57
CA ARG A 67 18.73 -1.82 1.45
C ARG A 67 17.81 -0.72 0.97
N THR A 68 17.70 -0.59 -0.34
CA THR A 68 16.75 0.32 -0.99
C THR A 68 15.63 -0.51 -1.62
N SER A 69 14.39 -0.12 -1.37
CA SER A 69 13.20 -0.74 -1.95
C SER A 69 12.17 0.31 -2.35
N LEU A 70 11.20 -0.08 -3.16
CA LEU A 70 10.05 0.76 -3.49
C LEU A 70 8.90 0.44 -2.54
N ASP A 71 8.44 1.44 -1.79
CA ASP A 71 7.15 1.38 -1.13
C ASP A 71 6.11 2.07 -2.02
N VAL A 72 5.00 1.38 -2.28
CA VAL A 72 3.80 1.93 -2.88
C VAL A 72 2.88 2.29 -1.72
N ILE A 73 2.89 3.57 -1.33
CA ILE A 73 2.11 4.07 -0.20
C ILE A 73 0.67 4.25 -0.68
N VAL A 74 -0.27 3.62 0.01
CA VAL A 74 -1.68 3.64 -0.39
C VAL A 74 -2.62 4.10 0.70
N GLU A 75 -3.66 4.78 0.24
CA GLU A 75 -4.81 5.21 1.02
C GLU A 75 -6.08 4.77 0.29
N LYS A 76 -7.21 4.74 0.99
CA LYS A 76 -8.51 4.52 0.33
C LYS A 76 -8.78 5.67 -0.63
N ALA A 77 -9.09 5.34 -1.89
CA ALA A 77 -9.46 6.33 -2.91
C ALA A 77 -10.88 6.88 -2.72
#